data_AF-A0A4V6A432-F1
#
_entry.id   AF-A0A4V6A432-F1
#
_cell.length_a   1.000
_cell.length_b   1.000
_cell.length_c   1.000
_cell.angle_alpha   90.00
_cell.angle_beta   90.00
_cell.angle_gamma   90.00
#
_symmetry.space_group_name_H-M   'P 1'
#
loop_
_entity.id
_entity.type
_entity.pdbx_description
1 polymer ?
#
loop_
_entity_poly.entity_id
_entity_poly.type
_entity_poly.pdbx_seq_one_letter_code
_entity_poly.pdbx_strand_id
1 'polypeptide(L)'
;MAILEASTQQAKRGRSSKVKGSEMVLASTQTNNKKQALHNVSVKSESNKRKRGTVVNDGVKSKAMIRAIEIQASLSSEFPSLIKYMQPSHVSGGFWLGLCKKFCDEHLPSEDTVIVLEDGSGKSSQTKYLAHKSGLSGGWRGFSIDHNLVEGDVLVFHLVKPTKFKVYVVRANSAEEEDGALAFLKFDSRIKQMNPYHAESEMEYQDLEHLYLTNPEENNTMPGISSIRLVSDHSENESGDFGFEITDGIRMSETVVDFKEVRSFEDFDILVNGLVINCELSKHLQMKYYELCCSQKCFLHENFIEGLNCKLIAGIISETINIADAIRASKVTTSYDNLTTWEKTLKAFLGLGMKVDFLLARMEQLINLSAKSERHKKARLEKDNAEDEMRILEAKISGVEETMNRLDVVVETLEVNAENLEPRFQELAKAPW
;
A
#
# COMPACT_ATOMS: atom_id res chain seq x y z
N MET A 1 -24.64 -76.11 -4.53
CA MET A 1 -24.25 -76.08 -3.10
C MET A 1 -22.73 -76.09 -3.03
N ALA A 2 -22.19 -75.26 -2.12
CA ALA A 2 -20.79 -75.13 -1.65
C ALA A 2 -19.74 -74.70 -2.70
N ILE A 3 -19.22 -73.47 -2.75
CA ILE A 3 -18.51 -72.60 -1.78
C ILE A 3 -17.21 -73.20 -1.23
N LEU A 4 -16.08 -72.53 -1.54
CA LEU A 4 -14.97 -72.06 -0.67
C LEU A 4 -13.87 -71.50 -1.61
N GLU A 5 -13.62 -70.19 -1.66
CA GLU A 5 -12.61 -69.42 -0.87
C GLU A 5 -11.17 -69.97 -1.02
N ALA A 6 -10.09 -69.20 -1.18
CA ALA A 6 -9.85 -67.76 -1.20
C ALA A 6 -8.42 -67.47 -1.75
N SER A 7 -8.23 -66.20 -2.12
CA SER A 7 -7.04 -65.37 -1.85
C SER A 7 -5.68 -65.55 -2.57
N THR A 8 -5.28 -64.40 -3.12
CA THR A 8 -3.96 -63.72 -3.06
C THR A 8 -2.93 -63.80 -4.19
N GLN A 9 -2.50 -62.57 -4.54
CA GLN A 9 -1.19 -62.10 -5.04
C GLN A 9 -0.83 -62.31 -6.52
N GLN A 10 -0.52 -61.19 -7.18
CA GLN A 10 0.71 -61.15 -7.98
C GLN A 10 1.32 -59.75 -8.07
N ALA A 11 2.64 -59.76 -7.90
CA ALA A 11 3.55 -58.65 -8.04
C ALA A 11 4.28 -58.72 -9.40
N LYS A 12 4.69 -57.53 -9.88
CA LYS A 12 5.96 -57.22 -10.58
C LYS A 12 6.29 -57.86 -11.95
N ARG A 13 6.70 -56.92 -12.82
CA ARG A 13 7.85 -56.94 -13.76
C ARG A 13 7.70 -57.73 -15.07
N GLY A 14 8.06 -57.05 -16.17
CA GLY A 14 8.52 -57.72 -17.40
C GLY A 14 8.73 -56.76 -18.57
N ARG A 15 9.95 -56.73 -19.08
CA ARG A 15 10.52 -55.87 -20.14
C ARG A 15 10.87 -56.75 -21.34
N SER A 16 10.60 -56.32 -22.58
CA SER A 16 11.34 -56.66 -23.83
C SER A 16 10.60 -56.07 -25.04
N SER A 17 11.15 -55.76 -26.22
CA SER A 17 12.47 -55.35 -26.74
C SER A 17 12.28 -55.23 -28.28
N LYS A 18 12.87 -54.18 -28.91
CA LYS A 18 13.45 -54.09 -30.29
C LYS A 18 12.69 -54.65 -31.53
N VAL A 19 12.80 -54.19 -32.79
CA VAL A 19 13.52 -53.15 -33.57
C VAL A 19 13.07 -53.34 -35.04
N LYS A 20 13.03 -52.26 -35.84
CA LYS A 20 13.43 -52.09 -37.28
C LYS A 20 12.59 -50.91 -37.85
N GLY A 21 13.10 -49.83 -38.44
CA GLY A 21 14.41 -49.47 -38.96
C GLY A 21 14.33 -49.21 -40.48
N SER A 22 14.34 -47.94 -40.92
CA SER A 22 15.03 -47.46 -42.15
C SER A 22 15.03 -45.92 -42.22
N GLU A 23 16.22 -45.37 -42.50
CA GLU A 23 16.64 -43.97 -42.59
C GLU A 23 16.60 -43.42 -44.04
N MET A 24 16.59 -42.09 -44.19
CA MET A 24 17.61 -41.28 -44.92
C MET A 24 17.25 -39.78 -44.75
N VAL A 25 17.95 -38.94 -43.99
CA VAL A 25 19.33 -38.35 -44.11
C VAL A 25 19.36 -37.09 -45.00
N LEU A 26 19.72 -35.94 -44.39
CA LEU A 26 20.82 -35.00 -44.74
C LEU A 26 20.71 -33.76 -43.81
N ALA A 27 21.52 -33.69 -42.74
CA ALA A 27 22.80 -32.94 -42.61
C ALA A 27 22.57 -31.42 -42.34
N SER A 28 22.61 -30.95 -41.08
CA SER A 28 23.75 -30.71 -40.18
C SER A 28 24.60 -29.47 -40.50
N THR A 29 24.64 -28.50 -39.56
CA THR A 29 25.93 -28.09 -38.96
C THR A 29 25.73 -27.67 -37.52
N GLN A 30 26.40 -28.40 -36.62
CA GLN A 30 26.64 -28.08 -35.21
C GLN A 30 27.93 -27.26 -35.10
N THR A 31 28.09 -26.54 -33.99
CA THR A 31 29.37 -26.57 -33.26
C THR A 31 29.13 -26.74 -31.76
N ASN A 32 29.71 -27.82 -31.25
CA ASN A 32 29.82 -28.25 -29.85
C ASN A 32 30.93 -27.46 -29.12
N ASN A 33 30.88 -27.39 -27.78
CA ASN A 33 31.81 -28.17 -26.93
C ASN A 33 31.55 -28.08 -25.41
N LYS A 34 31.19 -29.25 -24.86
CA LYS A 34 31.59 -29.95 -23.62
C LYS A 34 31.92 -29.23 -22.30
N LYS A 35 31.06 -29.57 -21.32
CA LYS A 35 31.25 -30.01 -19.92
C LYS A 35 32.68 -30.17 -19.36
N GLN A 36 32.83 -29.73 -18.11
CA GLN A 36 33.44 -30.53 -17.03
C GLN A 36 32.81 -30.16 -15.68
N ALA A 37 32.54 -31.17 -14.85
CA ALA A 37 32.03 -31.04 -13.48
C ALA A 37 33.14 -31.49 -12.51
N LEU A 38 33.23 -30.89 -11.32
CA LEU A 38 33.67 -31.52 -10.06
C LEU A 38 33.47 -30.57 -8.84
N HIS A 39 32.52 -30.98 -7.98
CA HIS A 39 32.48 -31.00 -6.50
C HIS A 39 32.71 -29.75 -5.60
N ASN A 40 31.63 -29.42 -4.85
CA ASN A 40 31.44 -28.87 -3.48
C ASN A 40 32.47 -27.93 -2.81
N VAL A 41 31.99 -26.82 -2.24
CA VAL A 41 31.76 -26.59 -0.78
C VAL A 41 31.43 -25.10 -0.50
N SER A 42 30.33 -24.87 0.23
CA SER A 42 30.06 -23.81 1.24
C SER A 42 30.09 -22.29 0.94
N VAL A 43 28.88 -21.71 1.02
CA VAL A 43 28.47 -20.52 1.83
C VAL A 43 28.80 -19.07 1.38
N LYS A 44 27.74 -18.25 1.54
CA LYS A 44 27.58 -16.78 1.55
C LYS A 44 27.42 -16.08 0.19
N SER A 45 26.16 -15.83 -0.18
CA SER A 45 25.80 -14.84 -1.19
C SER A 45 25.44 -13.49 -0.54
N GLU A 46 26.11 -12.46 -1.04
CA GLU A 46 25.91 -11.06 -0.72
C GLU A 46 24.50 -10.57 -1.09
N SER A 47 23.99 -9.68 -0.24
CA SER A 47 22.70 -9.03 -0.35
C SER A 47 22.64 -8.05 -1.52
N ASN A 48 21.88 -8.39 -2.56
CA ASN A 48 21.47 -7.45 -3.59
C ASN A 48 20.29 -6.58 -3.10
N LYS A 49 20.58 -5.41 -2.52
CA LYS A 49 19.59 -4.35 -2.30
C LYS A 49 19.17 -3.76 -3.66
N ARG A 50 17.95 -4.06 -4.13
CA ARG A 50 17.37 -3.35 -5.27
C ARG A 50 16.77 -2.01 -4.83
N LYS A 51 17.42 -0.93 -5.31
CA LYS A 51 16.97 0.47 -5.30
C LYS A 51 15.54 0.58 -5.85
N ARG A 52 14.65 1.31 -5.17
CA ARG A 52 13.39 1.81 -5.77
C ARG A 52 13.74 2.92 -6.75
N GLY A 53 13.92 2.55 -8.01
CA GLY A 53 13.90 3.50 -9.11
C GLY A 53 12.48 4.00 -9.32
N THR A 54 12.37 5.30 -9.59
CA THR A 54 11.19 5.97 -10.13
C THR A 54 10.62 5.14 -11.28
N VAL A 55 9.44 4.55 -11.09
CA VAL A 55 8.67 3.99 -12.19
C VAL A 55 8.11 5.17 -12.95
N VAL A 56 8.83 5.61 -13.97
CA VAL A 56 8.25 6.40 -15.06
C VAL A 56 7.48 5.38 -15.90
N ASN A 57 6.20 5.21 -15.58
CA ASN A 57 5.27 4.53 -16.46
C ASN A 57 4.92 5.56 -17.55
N ASP A 58 5.24 5.26 -18.81
CA ASP A 58 4.92 6.08 -19.98
C ASP A 58 3.43 5.94 -20.33
N GLY A 59 2.58 6.26 -19.36
CA GLY A 59 1.14 6.33 -19.46
C GLY A 59 0.71 7.79 -19.44
N VAL A 60 -0.23 8.14 -20.32
CA VAL A 60 -0.79 9.50 -20.48
C VAL A 60 -0.97 10.18 -19.12
N LYS A 61 -0.19 11.23 -18.86
CA LYS A 61 -0.27 12.03 -17.62
C LYS A 61 -1.66 12.65 -17.53
N SER A 62 -2.29 12.62 -16.34
CA SER A 62 -3.61 13.24 -16.14
C SER A 62 -3.56 14.74 -16.44
N LYS A 63 -4.69 15.34 -16.85
CA LYS A 63 -4.78 16.80 -17.11
C LYS A 63 -4.27 17.63 -15.92
N ALA A 64 -4.63 17.24 -14.70
CA ALA A 64 -4.15 17.89 -13.47
C ALA A 64 -2.62 17.76 -13.29
N MET A 65 -2.04 16.61 -13.62
CA MET A 65 -0.58 16.42 -13.57
C MET A 65 0.14 17.27 -14.62
N ILE A 66 -0.41 17.41 -15.83
CA ILE A 66 0.15 18.27 -16.87
C ILE A 66 0.16 19.74 -16.42
N ARG A 67 -0.98 20.24 -15.92
CA ARG A 67 -1.06 21.62 -15.38
C ARG A 67 -0.12 21.85 -14.20
N ALA A 68 0.03 20.88 -13.31
CA ALA A 68 0.98 20.98 -12.20
C ALA A 68 2.44 21.10 -12.70
N ILE A 69 2.79 20.40 -13.78
CA ILE A 69 4.10 20.51 -14.43
C ILE A 69 4.29 21.90 -15.05
N GLU A 70 3.26 22.44 -15.71
CA GLU A 70 3.28 23.80 -16.28
C GLU A 70 3.45 24.86 -15.18
N ILE A 71 2.71 24.75 -14.08
CA ILE A 71 2.86 25.60 -12.90
C ILE A 71 4.29 25.50 -12.39
N GLN A 72 4.82 24.29 -12.15
CA GLN A 72 6.17 24.10 -11.66
C GLN A 72 7.23 24.74 -12.58
N ALA A 73 7.07 24.59 -13.91
CA ALA A 73 7.98 25.16 -14.90
C ALA A 73 7.95 26.68 -14.97
N SER A 74 6.85 27.31 -14.54
CA SER A 74 6.70 28.77 -14.48
C SER A 74 7.25 29.40 -13.20
N LEU A 75 7.60 28.59 -12.19
CA LEU A 75 8.17 29.07 -10.93
C LEU A 75 9.63 29.53 -11.10
N SER A 76 10.09 30.39 -10.20
CA SER A 76 11.50 30.80 -10.16
C SER A 76 12.40 29.59 -9.95
N SER A 77 13.43 29.43 -10.78
CA SER A 77 14.42 28.36 -10.63
C SER A 77 15.35 28.54 -9.44
N GLU A 78 15.31 29.71 -8.78
CA GLU A 78 16.09 30.04 -7.58
C GLU A 78 15.70 29.19 -6.37
N PHE A 79 14.45 28.73 -6.31
CA PHE A 79 13.91 28.00 -5.17
C PHE A 79 13.47 26.59 -5.60
N PRO A 80 13.74 25.56 -4.78
CA PRO A 80 13.43 24.19 -5.13
C PRO A 80 11.91 23.95 -5.04
N SER A 81 11.40 23.08 -5.92
CA SER A 81 9.98 22.73 -5.98
C SER A 81 9.73 21.23 -6.13
N LEU A 82 8.57 20.78 -5.68
CA LEU A 82 8.16 19.38 -5.68
C LEU A 82 6.68 19.26 -6.07
N ILE A 83 6.37 18.40 -7.04
CA ILE A 83 4.99 18.03 -7.37
C ILE A 83 4.57 16.80 -6.56
N LYS A 84 3.35 16.81 -6.04
CA LYS A 84 2.78 15.71 -5.26
C LYS A 84 1.34 15.43 -5.67
N TYR A 85 1.09 14.20 -6.15
CA TYR A 85 -0.24 13.68 -6.42
C TYR A 85 -0.92 13.22 -5.11
N MET A 86 -2.16 13.64 -4.88
CA MET A 86 -2.94 13.30 -3.69
C MET A 86 -3.56 11.90 -3.81
N GLN A 87 -3.27 11.06 -2.82
CA GLN A 87 -3.77 9.70 -2.67
C GLN A 87 -4.78 9.68 -1.50
N PRO A 88 -5.67 8.69 -1.40
CA PRO A 88 -6.65 8.62 -0.29
C PRO A 88 -6.02 8.70 1.10
N SER A 89 -4.85 8.09 1.28
CA SER A 89 -4.10 8.14 2.55
C SER A 89 -3.66 9.55 2.95
N HIS A 90 -3.48 10.45 1.99
CA HIS A 90 -3.09 11.83 2.23
C HIS A 90 -4.28 12.71 2.64
N VAL A 91 -5.50 12.42 2.18
CA VAL A 91 -6.63 13.39 2.22
C VAL A 91 -7.91 12.91 2.92
N SER A 92 -8.09 11.61 3.16
CA SER A 92 -9.34 11.10 3.77
C SER A 92 -9.13 10.09 4.89
N GLY A 93 -8.04 9.31 4.86
CA GLY A 93 -7.78 8.26 5.86
C GLY A 93 -6.75 8.66 6.93
N GLY A 94 -5.49 8.76 6.52
CA GLY A 94 -4.36 8.86 7.45
C GLY A 94 -3.85 10.28 7.69
N PHE A 95 -4.10 11.20 6.75
CA PHE A 95 -3.59 12.57 6.78
C PHE A 95 -2.09 12.65 7.11
N TRP A 96 -1.32 11.77 6.49
CA TRP A 96 0.14 11.80 6.48
C TRP A 96 0.62 11.99 5.05
N LEU A 97 1.46 13.01 4.81
CA LEU A 97 1.96 13.33 3.48
C LEU A 97 3.46 13.05 3.38
N GLY A 98 3.81 11.87 2.87
CA GLY A 98 5.20 11.55 2.53
C GLY A 98 5.71 12.42 1.38
N LEU A 99 6.90 13.00 1.53
CA LEU A 99 7.59 13.79 0.52
C LEU A 99 8.71 12.97 -0.13
N CYS A 100 9.27 13.46 -1.24
CA CYS A 100 10.39 12.79 -1.89
C CYS A 100 11.62 12.87 -0.98
N LYS A 101 12.11 11.72 -0.49
CA LYS A 101 13.26 11.67 0.43
C LYS A 101 14.48 12.44 -0.08
N LYS A 102 14.80 12.34 -1.38
CA LYS A 102 15.90 13.09 -1.98
C LYS A 102 15.70 14.60 -1.85
N PHE A 103 14.50 15.09 -2.13
CA PHE A 103 14.17 16.51 -1.98
C PHE A 103 14.28 16.97 -0.52
N CYS A 104 13.80 16.15 0.41
CA CYS A 104 13.90 16.41 1.84
C CYS A 104 15.35 16.49 2.31
N ASP A 105 16.17 15.50 1.96
CA ASP A 105 17.57 15.41 2.39
C ASP A 105 18.41 16.58 1.81
N GLU A 106 18.04 17.11 0.63
CA GLU A 106 18.75 18.21 -0.05
C GLU A 106 18.30 19.61 0.42
N HIS A 107 17.02 19.80 0.74
CA HIS A 107 16.44 21.15 0.87
C HIS A 107 15.69 21.41 2.19
N LEU A 108 15.37 20.38 2.98
CA LEU A 108 14.63 20.54 4.23
C LEU A 108 15.51 20.30 5.46
N PRO A 109 15.11 20.81 6.65
CA PRO A 109 15.86 20.61 7.88
C PRO A 109 16.07 19.12 8.22
N SER A 110 17.20 18.82 8.88
CA SER A 110 17.54 17.46 9.30
C SER A 110 16.77 16.97 10.52
N GLU A 111 16.11 17.88 11.25
CA GLU A 111 15.37 17.62 12.48
C GLU A 111 13.87 17.89 12.30
N ASP A 112 13.06 17.25 13.14
CA ASP A 112 11.63 17.51 13.20
C ASP A 112 11.36 18.99 13.49
N THR A 113 10.56 19.64 12.65
CA THR A 113 10.27 21.06 12.78
C THR A 113 8.88 21.40 12.27
N VAL A 114 8.47 22.64 12.48
CA VAL A 114 7.24 23.19 11.88
C VAL A 114 7.57 23.77 10.52
N ILE A 115 6.84 23.33 9.50
CA ILE A 115 6.82 23.91 8.17
C ILE A 115 5.52 24.68 7.97
N VAL A 116 5.61 25.86 7.38
CA VAL A 116 4.46 26.70 7.01
C VAL A 116 4.06 26.40 5.57
N LEU A 117 2.78 26.15 5.34
CA LEU A 117 2.16 26.02 4.03
C LEU A 117 1.34 27.27 3.76
N GLU A 118 1.75 28.07 2.78
CA GLU A 118 1.02 29.25 2.32
C GLU A 118 0.29 28.92 1.02
N ASP A 119 -1.01 29.19 0.96
CA ASP A 119 -1.81 28.98 -0.24
C ASP A 119 -1.77 30.18 -1.21
N GLY A 120 -2.47 30.08 -2.34
CA GLY A 120 -2.56 31.16 -3.32
C GLY A 120 -3.24 32.44 -2.81
N SER A 121 -4.02 32.37 -1.73
CA SER A 121 -4.66 33.53 -1.10
C SER A 121 -3.77 34.21 -0.04
N GLY A 122 -2.60 33.64 0.25
CA GLY A 122 -1.71 34.10 1.31
C GLY A 122 -2.06 33.54 2.71
N LYS A 123 -3.06 32.68 2.82
CA LYS A 123 -3.41 32.02 4.09
C LYS A 123 -2.32 31.00 4.42
N SER A 124 -1.76 31.13 5.62
CA SER A 124 -0.70 30.24 6.12
C SER A 124 -1.26 29.22 7.10
N SER A 125 -0.83 27.96 6.95
CA SER A 125 -1.13 26.85 7.86
C SER A 125 0.16 26.20 8.33
N GLN A 126 0.24 25.83 9.61
CA GLN A 126 1.41 25.16 10.16
C GLN A 126 1.26 23.64 10.10
N THR A 127 2.33 22.94 9.77
CA THR A 127 2.39 21.48 9.82
C THR A 127 3.71 20.97 10.37
N LYS A 128 3.67 19.88 11.13
CA LYS A 128 4.86 19.21 11.65
C LYS A 128 5.49 18.37 10.55
N TYR A 129 6.71 18.72 10.18
CA TYR A 129 7.59 17.92 9.35
C TYR A 129 8.37 16.94 10.21
N LEU A 130 8.36 15.67 9.80
CA LEU A 130 9.10 14.59 10.44
C LEU A 130 10.32 14.25 9.58
N ALA A 131 11.52 14.69 9.99
CA ALA A 131 12.71 14.60 9.15
C ALA A 131 13.10 13.16 8.84
N HIS A 132 13.12 12.30 9.86
CA HIS A 132 13.44 10.88 9.71
C HIS A 132 12.40 10.12 8.84
N LYS A 133 11.15 10.58 8.79
CA LYS A 133 10.08 9.99 7.97
C LYS A 133 9.87 10.70 6.64
N SER A 134 10.61 11.78 6.37
CA SER A 134 10.52 12.60 5.16
C SER A 134 9.07 12.96 4.79
N GLY A 135 8.31 13.54 5.71
CA GLY A 135 6.89 13.82 5.46
C GLY A 135 6.22 14.81 6.43
N LEU A 136 5.07 15.33 6.02
CA LEU A 136 4.22 16.22 6.81
C LEU A 136 3.18 15.41 7.58
N SER A 137 2.92 15.80 8.82
CA SER A 137 2.09 15.06 9.78
C SER A 137 1.07 15.97 10.47
N GLY A 138 1.22 16.25 11.76
CA GLY A 138 0.33 17.15 12.51
C GLY A 138 0.11 18.47 11.74
N GLY A 139 -1.12 18.97 11.69
CA GLY A 139 -1.50 20.16 10.91
C GLY A 139 -1.79 19.90 9.41
N TRP A 140 -1.25 18.82 8.81
CA TRP A 140 -1.57 18.47 7.41
C TRP A 140 -3.07 18.19 7.21
N ARG A 141 -3.70 17.50 8.17
CA ARG A 141 -5.15 17.27 8.16
C ARG A 141 -5.94 18.57 8.06
N GLY A 142 -5.55 19.59 8.83
CA GLY A 142 -6.19 20.90 8.81
C GLY A 142 -6.07 21.54 7.45
N PHE A 143 -4.86 21.61 6.90
CA PHE A 143 -4.64 22.15 5.55
C PHE A 143 -5.45 21.40 4.49
N SER A 144 -5.47 20.06 4.53
CA SER A 144 -6.22 19.24 3.56
C SER A 144 -7.71 19.49 3.60
N ILE A 145 -8.30 19.67 4.79
CA ILE A 145 -9.73 19.92 4.97
C ILE A 145 -10.06 21.36 4.57
N ASP A 146 -9.28 22.34 5.02
CA ASP A 146 -9.47 23.75 4.68
C ASP A 146 -9.46 24.00 3.17
N HIS A 147 -8.69 23.19 2.43
CA HIS A 147 -8.58 23.27 0.99
C HIS A 147 -9.44 22.22 0.27
N ASN A 148 -10.32 21.49 0.96
CA ASN A 148 -11.19 20.46 0.35
C ASN A 148 -10.41 19.52 -0.60
N LEU A 149 -9.22 19.07 -0.20
CA LEU A 149 -8.38 18.23 -1.06
C LEU A 149 -9.02 16.84 -1.21
N VAL A 150 -9.01 16.33 -2.43
CA VAL A 150 -9.53 14.99 -2.75
C VAL A 150 -8.47 14.13 -3.46
N GLU A 151 -8.73 12.83 -3.58
CA GLU A 151 -7.89 11.96 -4.40
C GLU A 151 -7.87 12.47 -5.85
N GLY A 152 -6.67 12.50 -6.46
CA GLY A 152 -6.49 12.99 -7.82
C GLY A 152 -6.05 14.44 -7.92
N ASP A 153 -6.23 15.25 -6.87
CA ASP A 153 -5.68 16.60 -6.82
C ASP A 153 -4.14 16.54 -6.84
N VAL A 154 -3.51 17.55 -7.42
CA VAL A 154 -2.05 17.64 -7.53
C VAL A 154 -1.58 18.94 -6.88
N LEU A 155 -0.61 18.84 -5.97
CA LEU A 155 -0.01 19.98 -5.29
C LEU A 155 1.37 20.26 -5.87
N VAL A 156 1.69 21.54 -6.07
CA VAL A 156 3.05 22.00 -6.33
C VAL A 156 3.54 22.73 -5.08
N PHE A 157 4.55 22.17 -4.43
CA PHE A 157 5.24 22.77 -3.29
C PHE A 157 6.44 23.56 -3.80
N HIS A 158 6.52 24.83 -3.43
CA HIS A 158 7.59 25.75 -3.81
C HIS A 158 8.26 26.30 -2.54
N LEU A 159 9.50 25.90 -2.27
CA LEU A 159 10.18 26.19 -1.00
C LEU A 159 10.78 27.60 -1.01
N VAL A 160 10.00 28.60 -0.61
CA VAL A 160 10.39 30.01 -0.64
C VAL A 160 11.23 30.44 0.57
N LYS A 161 11.23 29.65 1.66
CA LYS A 161 12.14 29.78 2.82
C LYS A 161 12.44 28.37 3.35
N PRO A 162 13.51 28.16 4.15
CA PRO A 162 13.89 26.83 4.65
C PRO A 162 12.77 26.02 5.31
N THR A 163 11.78 26.69 5.90
CA THR A 163 10.62 26.08 6.56
C THR A 163 9.28 26.62 6.03
N LYS A 164 9.23 27.17 4.81
CA LYS A 164 7.99 27.71 4.23
C LYS A 164 7.82 27.30 2.77
N PHE A 165 6.73 26.59 2.50
CA PHE A 165 6.27 26.32 1.14
C PHE A 165 5.15 27.28 0.75
N LYS A 166 5.23 27.82 -0.48
CA LYS A 166 4.04 28.21 -1.22
C LYS A 166 3.45 26.97 -1.89
N VAL A 167 2.15 26.77 -1.78
CA VAL A 167 1.45 25.56 -2.23
C VAL A 167 0.41 25.93 -3.27
N TYR A 168 0.55 25.38 -4.48
CA TYR A 168 -0.41 25.55 -5.57
C TYR A 168 -1.24 24.28 -5.71
N VAL A 169 -2.56 24.41 -5.67
CA VAL A 169 -3.50 23.28 -5.76
C VAL A 169 -4.09 23.19 -7.16
N VAL A 170 -3.88 22.06 -7.83
CA VAL A 170 -4.47 21.74 -9.13
C VAL A 170 -5.52 20.66 -8.95
N ARG A 171 -6.77 20.97 -9.31
CA ARG A 171 -7.90 20.08 -9.10
C ARG A 171 -7.98 18.98 -10.16
N ALA A 172 -8.36 17.78 -9.74
CA ALA A 172 -8.57 16.64 -10.66
C ALA A 172 -9.67 16.91 -11.70
N ASN A 173 -10.74 17.62 -11.28
CA ASN A 173 -12.00 17.75 -12.01
C ASN A 173 -12.32 19.18 -12.49
N SER A 174 -11.34 20.10 -12.53
CA SER A 174 -11.64 21.46 -12.99
C SER A 174 -11.99 21.47 -14.49
N ALA A 175 -13.25 21.74 -14.82
CA ALA A 175 -13.64 22.29 -16.11
C ALA A 175 -12.91 23.62 -16.32
N GLU A 176 -12.71 24.01 -17.58
CA GLU A 176 -11.68 24.96 -18.02
C GLU A 176 -11.88 26.44 -17.60
N GLU A 177 -12.79 26.74 -16.67
CA GLU A 177 -13.12 28.10 -16.26
C GLU A 177 -13.08 28.22 -14.73
N GLU A 178 -12.40 29.26 -14.24
CA GLU A 178 -12.04 29.55 -12.83
C GLU A 178 -10.75 28.89 -12.30
N ASP A 179 -9.67 29.01 -13.07
CA ASP A 179 -8.33 28.65 -12.61
C ASP A 179 -7.73 29.73 -11.68
N GLY A 180 -7.98 29.57 -10.38
CA GLY A 180 -7.35 30.38 -9.35
C GLY A 180 -5.81 30.26 -9.32
N ALA A 181 -5.21 29.16 -9.82
CA ALA A 181 -3.76 28.98 -9.78
C ALA A 181 -3.02 29.71 -10.92
N LEU A 182 -3.65 29.84 -12.10
CA LEU A 182 -3.07 30.56 -13.25
C LEU A 182 -3.25 32.08 -13.18
N ALA A 183 -4.28 32.58 -12.49
CA ALA A 183 -4.49 34.02 -12.29
C ALA A 183 -3.33 34.66 -11.49
N PHE A 184 -2.77 33.95 -10.50
CA PHE A 184 -1.65 34.44 -9.68
C PHE A 184 -0.31 34.39 -10.42
N LEU A 185 -0.02 33.34 -11.19
CA LEU A 185 1.25 33.27 -11.94
C LEU A 185 1.37 34.37 -13.00
N LYS A 186 0.24 34.79 -13.60
CA LYS A 186 0.17 35.95 -14.50
C LYS A 186 0.31 37.30 -13.76
N PHE A 187 -0.04 37.37 -12.48
CA PHE A 187 0.13 38.58 -11.66
C PHE A 187 1.56 38.72 -11.14
N ASP A 188 2.19 37.65 -10.65
CA ASP A 188 3.58 37.65 -10.17
C ASP A 188 4.58 37.97 -11.30
N SER A 189 4.31 37.49 -12.52
CA SER A 189 5.11 37.83 -13.70
C SER A 189 4.89 39.26 -14.19
N ARG A 190 3.72 39.88 -13.93
CA ARG A 190 3.48 41.32 -14.19
C ARG A 190 4.09 42.23 -13.12
N ILE A 191 4.05 41.83 -11.85
CA ILE A 191 4.69 42.58 -10.76
C ILE A 191 6.21 42.59 -10.93
N LYS A 192 6.82 41.49 -11.39
CA LYS A 192 8.25 41.47 -11.74
C LYS A 192 8.64 42.34 -12.95
N GLN A 193 7.68 42.75 -13.79
CA GLN A 193 7.93 43.66 -14.91
C GLN A 193 7.72 45.15 -14.56
N MET A 194 7.26 45.45 -13.35
CA MET A 194 6.96 46.81 -12.90
C MET A 194 7.72 47.06 -11.59
N ASN A 195 8.86 47.76 -11.72
CA ASN A 195 9.84 48.18 -10.70
C ASN A 195 10.93 47.17 -10.26
N PRO A 196 12.18 47.38 -10.69
CA PRO A 196 13.33 47.21 -9.80
C PRO A 196 13.35 48.37 -8.78
N TYR A 197 13.98 48.20 -7.61
CA TYR A 197 14.10 49.17 -6.49
C TYR A 197 12.96 49.19 -5.46
N HIS A 198 13.03 48.36 -4.42
CA HIS A 198 13.57 48.77 -3.10
C HIS A 198 13.37 47.66 -2.05
N ALA A 199 14.35 47.54 -1.16
CA ALA A 199 14.45 46.62 -0.05
C ALA A 199 13.62 47.07 1.18
N GLU A 200 13.32 46.08 2.03
CA GLU A 200 13.09 46.10 3.49
C GLU A 200 12.12 47.13 4.11
N SER A 201 11.12 46.62 4.86
CA SER A 201 10.60 47.26 6.07
C SER A 201 9.80 46.23 6.90
N GLU A 202 10.26 46.02 8.13
CA GLU A 202 9.52 45.42 9.24
C GLU A 202 8.27 46.27 9.59
N MET A 203 7.28 45.69 10.27
CA MET A 203 6.16 46.44 10.83
C MET A 203 5.74 45.87 12.19
N GLU A 204 5.84 46.74 13.20
CA GLU A 204 5.52 46.59 14.62
C GLU A 204 4.03 46.38 14.91
N TYR A 205 3.75 45.74 16.06
CA TYR A 205 2.43 45.63 16.68
C TYR A 205 2.17 46.82 17.61
N GLN A 206 1.01 47.48 17.47
CA GLN A 206 0.51 48.46 18.44
C GLN A 206 -0.83 48.00 19.03
N ASP A 207 -0.75 47.59 20.29
CA ASP A 207 -1.57 47.91 21.47
C ASP A 207 -3.00 48.50 21.32
N LEU A 208 -3.96 47.89 22.03
CA LEU A 208 -5.21 48.51 22.50
C LEU A 208 -5.75 47.72 23.71
N GLU A 209 -5.48 48.23 24.92
CA GLU A 209 -6.20 47.89 26.15
C GLU A 209 -6.71 49.18 26.86
N HIS A 210 -7.72 48.99 27.72
CA HIS A 210 -8.48 49.89 28.62
C HIS A 210 -9.94 50.07 28.17
N LEU A 211 -10.98 49.68 28.93
CA LEU A 211 -11.25 49.79 30.38
C LEU A 211 -12.00 48.50 30.84
N TYR A 212 -11.83 47.96 32.05
CA TYR A 212 -12.22 48.54 33.34
C TYR A 212 -11.34 48.03 34.51
N LEU A 213 -10.90 48.98 35.34
CA LEU A 213 -10.36 48.80 36.68
C LEU A 213 -11.48 48.50 37.69
N THR A 214 -11.21 47.62 38.67
CA THR A 214 -11.11 47.99 40.10
C THR A 214 -10.63 46.80 40.95
N ASN A 215 -9.41 46.90 41.49
CA ASN A 215 -9.00 46.32 42.79
C ASN A 215 -9.35 47.34 43.91
N PRO A 216 -9.33 46.99 45.22
CA PRO A 216 -8.10 46.83 46.02
C PRO A 216 -8.07 45.50 46.83
N GLU A 217 -6.95 44.77 46.88
CA GLU A 217 -5.93 44.77 47.97
C GLU A 217 -6.46 44.19 49.31
N GLU A 218 -5.80 43.26 50.02
CA GLU A 218 -4.37 43.14 50.29
C GLU A 218 -4.06 41.81 51.07
N ASN A 219 -2.79 41.38 50.99
CA ASN A 219 -2.01 40.71 52.05
C ASN A 219 -1.92 39.15 52.20
N ASN A 220 -0.64 38.73 52.08
CA ASN A 220 0.13 37.81 52.93
C ASN A 220 0.36 36.33 52.52
N THR A 221 1.56 36.14 51.96
CA THR A 221 2.66 35.31 52.54
C THR A 221 2.58 33.78 52.51
N MET A 222 3.53 33.20 51.75
CA MET A 222 4.08 31.84 51.80
C MET A 222 4.49 31.36 53.21
N PRO A 223 4.40 30.04 53.48
CA PRO A 223 5.61 29.22 53.64
C PRO A 223 5.43 27.81 53.01
N GLY A 224 6.44 27.05 52.61
CA GLY A 224 7.76 26.85 53.21
C GLY A 224 7.85 25.42 53.75
N ILE A 225 8.73 24.63 53.15
CA ILE A 225 9.07 23.21 53.39
C ILE A 225 9.16 22.85 54.89
N SER A 226 8.64 21.68 55.29
CA SER A 226 9.15 20.94 56.46
C SER A 226 8.90 19.44 56.36
N SER A 227 9.99 18.70 56.50
CA SER A 227 10.11 17.25 56.57
C SER A 227 9.65 16.71 57.93
N ILE A 228 8.85 15.64 57.95
CA ILE A 228 8.61 14.79 59.13
C ILE A 228 8.63 13.34 58.62
N ARG A 229 9.75 12.62 58.71
CA ARG A 229 10.21 11.80 59.85
C ARG A 229 9.32 10.56 60.06
N LEU A 230 9.85 9.42 59.61
CA LEU A 230 9.42 8.06 59.92
C LEU A 230 9.18 7.88 61.42
N VAL A 231 8.01 7.37 61.77
CA VAL A 231 7.77 6.68 63.03
C VAL A 231 6.96 5.42 62.71
N SER A 232 7.55 4.26 62.99
CA SER A 232 6.85 2.99 63.07
C SER A 232 5.89 3.02 64.26
N ASP A 233 4.67 2.56 64.08
CA ASP A 233 4.00 1.80 65.13
C ASP A 233 3.03 0.77 64.54
N HIS A 234 3.08 -0.41 65.13
CA HIS A 234 2.24 -1.55 64.80
C HIS A 234 0.84 -1.37 65.39
N SER A 235 -0.22 -1.60 64.61
CA SER A 235 -1.47 -2.14 65.16
C SER A 235 -2.33 -2.78 64.07
N GLU A 236 -2.61 -4.06 64.25
CA GLU A 236 -3.62 -4.83 63.53
C GLU A 236 -5.03 -4.37 63.97
N ASN A 237 -5.91 -4.01 63.03
CA ASN A 237 -7.21 -4.67 62.84
C ASN A 237 -8.04 -4.03 61.73
N GLU A 238 -8.78 -4.90 61.06
CA GLU A 238 -9.68 -4.69 59.93
C GLU A 238 -10.85 -3.74 60.26
N SER A 239 -11.21 -2.86 59.32
CA SER A 239 -12.56 -2.77 58.72
C SER A 239 -12.78 -1.49 57.91
N GLY A 240 -13.39 -1.65 56.73
CA GLY A 240 -14.30 -0.67 56.14
C GLY A 240 -13.71 0.53 55.39
N ASP A 241 -13.52 0.36 54.08
CA ASP A 241 -14.12 1.19 53.02
C ASP A 241 -14.23 2.71 53.27
N PHE A 242 -13.39 3.50 52.59
CA PHE A 242 -13.77 4.50 51.57
C PHE A 242 -12.57 5.41 51.23
N GLY A 243 -12.15 5.37 49.95
CA GLY A 243 -11.48 6.48 49.26
C GLY A 243 -9.97 6.60 49.40
N PHE A 244 -9.22 6.29 48.34
CA PHE A 244 -8.83 7.32 47.36
C PHE A 244 -8.14 6.67 46.15
N GLU A 245 -8.69 6.99 45.00
CA GLU A 245 -8.23 6.67 43.66
C GLU A 245 -6.85 7.32 43.41
N ILE A 246 -5.81 6.48 43.28
CA ILE A 246 -4.58 6.85 42.58
C ILE A 246 -4.52 5.96 41.35
N THR A 247 -5.01 6.51 40.24
CA THR A 247 -4.96 5.90 38.91
C THR A 247 -3.53 5.92 38.39
N ASP A 248 -2.77 4.87 38.69
CA ASP A 248 -1.67 4.46 37.82
C ASP A 248 -1.87 2.96 37.52
N GLY A 249 -2.51 2.71 36.37
CA GLY A 249 -3.26 1.47 36.10
C GLY A 249 -2.44 0.19 35.93
N ILE A 250 -1.13 0.22 36.10
CA ILE A 250 -0.25 -0.92 35.86
C ILE A 250 0.18 -1.52 37.21
N ARG A 251 -0.32 -2.72 37.52
CA ARG A 251 0.00 -3.44 38.76
C ARG A 251 1.33 -4.18 38.62
N MET A 252 2.17 -4.16 39.66
CA MET A 252 3.31 -5.09 39.76
C MET A 252 2.76 -6.48 40.07
N SER A 253 3.20 -7.51 39.33
CA SER A 253 2.98 -8.90 39.76
C SER A 253 4.29 -9.45 40.30
N GLU A 254 4.23 -10.07 41.49
CA GLU A 254 5.38 -10.75 42.11
C GLU A 254 5.56 -12.19 41.57
N THR A 255 4.61 -12.70 40.78
CA THR A 255 4.63 -14.09 40.27
C THR A 255 4.41 -14.17 38.75
N VAL A 256 5.25 -14.95 38.08
CA VAL A 256 5.08 -15.34 36.67
C VAL A 256 4.28 -16.64 36.64
N VAL A 257 3.06 -16.59 36.11
CA VAL A 257 2.15 -17.74 36.00
C VAL A 257 2.46 -18.50 34.71
N ASP A 258 2.62 -19.82 34.76
CA ASP A 258 2.73 -20.67 33.54
C ASP A 258 1.36 -20.72 32.85
N PHE A 259 1.32 -20.69 31.51
CA PHE A 259 0.06 -20.73 30.76
C PHE A 259 -0.78 -21.99 31.09
N LYS A 260 -0.13 -23.07 31.52
CA LYS A 260 -0.80 -24.30 31.96
C LYS A 260 -1.69 -24.12 33.19
N GLU A 261 -1.44 -23.09 33.99
CA GLU A 261 -2.18 -22.80 35.23
C GLU A 261 -3.40 -21.92 34.99
N VAL A 262 -3.48 -21.23 33.85
CA VAL A 262 -4.63 -20.40 33.45
C VAL A 262 -5.80 -21.30 33.05
N ARG A 263 -6.88 -21.32 33.85
CA ARG A 263 -8.06 -22.18 33.63
C ARG A 263 -9.25 -21.44 33.05
N SER A 264 -9.36 -20.15 33.31
CA SER A 264 -10.40 -19.29 32.76
C SER A 264 -9.87 -17.90 32.40
N PHE A 265 -10.73 -17.07 31.81
CA PHE A 265 -10.39 -15.69 31.45
C PHE A 265 -10.08 -14.83 32.70
N GLU A 266 -10.69 -15.15 33.84
CA GLU A 266 -10.46 -14.45 35.11
C GLU A 266 -9.06 -14.67 35.67
N ASP A 267 -8.42 -15.79 35.31
CA ASP A 267 -7.04 -16.13 35.71
C ASP A 267 -5.99 -15.64 34.69
N PHE A 268 -6.42 -14.93 33.64
CA PHE A 268 -5.57 -14.52 32.53
C PHE A 268 -5.06 -13.09 32.71
N ASP A 269 -3.76 -12.96 33.00
CA ASP A 269 -3.06 -11.69 33.02
C ASP A 269 -2.03 -11.58 31.91
N ILE A 270 -2.00 -10.40 31.28
CA ILE A 270 -1.01 -10.04 30.27
C ILE A 270 0.17 -9.41 31.00
N LEU A 271 1.15 -10.25 31.35
CA LEU A 271 2.33 -9.84 32.10
C LEU A 271 3.49 -9.56 31.14
N VAL A 272 4.00 -8.32 31.14
CA VAL A 272 5.16 -7.95 30.33
C VAL A 272 6.13 -7.13 31.17
N ASN A 273 7.41 -7.51 31.23
CA ASN A 273 8.41 -6.86 32.08
C ASN A 273 8.00 -6.74 33.56
N GLY A 274 7.27 -7.73 34.11
CA GLY A 274 6.77 -7.72 35.49
C GLY A 274 5.54 -6.82 35.73
N LEU A 275 5.01 -6.20 34.68
CA LEU A 275 3.90 -5.26 34.69
C LEU A 275 2.65 -5.94 34.13
N VAL A 276 1.53 -5.92 34.85
CA VAL A 276 0.24 -6.36 34.33
C VAL A 276 -0.36 -5.23 33.51
N ILE A 277 -0.48 -5.43 32.18
CA ILE A 277 -0.90 -4.39 31.23
C ILE A 277 -2.36 -4.51 30.79
N ASN A 278 -3.18 -5.31 31.48
CA ASN A 278 -4.58 -5.55 31.11
C ASN A 278 -5.37 -4.23 30.96
N CYS A 279 -5.09 -3.24 31.81
CA CYS A 279 -5.72 -1.92 31.79
C CYS A 279 -5.55 -1.15 30.46
N GLU A 280 -4.48 -1.43 29.70
CA GLU A 280 -4.18 -0.80 28.41
C GLU A 280 -5.04 -1.37 27.27
N LEU A 281 -5.79 -2.45 27.53
CA LEU A 281 -6.65 -3.12 26.57
C LEU A 281 -8.09 -3.13 27.06
N SER A 282 -9.05 -2.91 26.17
CA SER A 282 -10.47 -3.11 26.52
C SER A 282 -10.74 -4.57 26.87
N LYS A 283 -11.73 -4.83 27.74
CA LYS A 283 -12.12 -6.19 28.16
C LYS A 283 -12.43 -7.12 26.97
N HIS A 284 -13.02 -6.57 25.91
CA HIS A 284 -13.30 -7.31 24.68
C HIS A 284 -12.02 -7.73 23.93
N LEU A 285 -11.02 -6.85 23.84
CA LEU A 285 -9.73 -7.20 23.24
C LEU A 285 -8.96 -8.22 24.10
N GLN A 286 -8.99 -8.07 25.42
CA GLN A 286 -8.40 -9.07 26.33
C GLN A 286 -9.02 -10.45 26.11
N MET A 287 -10.35 -10.55 25.98
CA MET A 287 -11.03 -11.83 25.75
C MET A 287 -10.65 -12.46 24.41
N LYS A 288 -10.63 -11.68 23.32
CA LYS A 288 -10.15 -12.17 22.02
C LYS A 288 -8.69 -12.60 22.04
N TYR A 289 -7.86 -11.88 22.79
CA TYR A 289 -6.46 -12.23 22.95
C TYR A 289 -6.27 -13.51 23.74
N TYR A 290 -7.03 -13.67 24.82
CA TYR A 290 -7.10 -14.90 25.60
C TYR A 290 -7.49 -16.09 24.72
N GLU A 291 -8.57 -15.98 23.94
CA GLU A 291 -8.98 -17.01 22.97
C GLU A 291 -7.85 -17.38 21.99
N LEU A 292 -7.12 -16.36 21.50
CA LEU A 292 -6.00 -16.56 20.60
C LEU A 292 -4.84 -17.30 21.29
N CYS A 293 -4.50 -16.94 22.54
CA CYS A 293 -3.51 -17.64 23.36
C CYS A 293 -3.94 -19.09 23.65
N CYS A 294 -5.20 -19.32 24.00
CA CYS A 294 -5.77 -20.66 24.19
C CYS A 294 -5.64 -21.53 22.94
N SER A 295 -5.86 -20.94 21.75
CA SER A 295 -5.71 -21.67 20.48
C SER A 295 -4.29 -22.19 20.26
N GLN A 296 -3.28 -21.47 20.77
CA GLN A 296 -1.87 -21.84 20.68
C GLN A 296 -1.34 -22.52 21.94
N LYS A 297 -2.15 -22.61 23.00
CA LYS A 297 -1.79 -23.15 24.32
C LYS A 297 -0.52 -22.51 24.92
N CYS A 298 -0.31 -21.22 24.68
CA CYS A 298 0.81 -20.46 25.23
C CYS A 298 0.49 -18.96 25.27
N PHE A 299 1.25 -18.19 26.06
CA PHE A 299 1.19 -16.74 25.96
C PHE A 299 1.95 -16.28 24.72
N LEU A 300 1.29 -15.51 23.87
CA LEU A 300 1.89 -15.01 22.64
C LEU A 300 2.90 -13.88 22.88
N HIS A 301 2.91 -13.32 24.09
CA HIS A 301 3.68 -12.14 24.51
C HIS A 301 4.89 -12.47 25.41
N GLU A 302 5.29 -13.73 25.52
CA GLU A 302 6.40 -14.15 26.40
C GLU A 302 7.78 -13.61 25.99
N ASN A 303 8.01 -13.38 24.69
CA ASN A 303 9.37 -13.19 24.17
C ASN A 303 9.65 -11.74 23.71
N PHE A 304 8.86 -10.76 24.19
CA PHE A 304 9.09 -9.36 23.83
C PHE A 304 10.50 -8.90 24.22
N ILE A 305 11.10 -8.07 23.37
CA ILE A 305 12.41 -7.47 23.64
C ILE A 305 12.30 -6.56 24.88
N GLU A 306 13.29 -6.69 25.78
CA GLU A 306 13.39 -5.84 26.98
C GLU A 306 13.44 -4.35 26.59
N GLY A 307 12.79 -3.50 27.41
CA GLY A 307 12.77 -2.05 27.20
C GLY A 307 11.66 -1.52 26.29
N LEU A 308 10.80 -2.38 25.73
CA LEU A 308 9.58 -1.92 25.06
C LEU A 308 8.57 -1.36 26.07
N ASN A 309 7.96 -0.22 25.72
CA ASN A 309 6.92 0.41 26.53
C ASN A 309 5.61 -0.42 26.50
N CYS A 310 4.96 -0.57 27.65
CA CYS A 310 3.69 -1.30 27.81
C CYS A 310 2.58 -0.86 26.82
N LYS A 311 2.47 0.44 26.53
CA LYS A 311 1.49 0.97 25.56
C LYS A 311 1.77 0.49 24.14
N LEU A 312 3.05 0.41 23.76
CA LEU A 312 3.44 -0.14 22.46
C LEU A 312 3.10 -1.62 22.38
N ILE A 313 3.38 -2.38 23.44
CA ILE A 313 3.06 -3.81 23.51
C ILE A 313 1.54 -4.04 23.44
N ALA A 314 0.74 -3.27 24.19
CA ALA A 314 -0.72 -3.29 24.09
C ALA A 314 -1.19 -2.96 22.65
N GLY A 315 -0.55 -2.01 21.98
CA GLY A 315 -0.78 -1.72 20.57
C GLY A 315 -0.48 -2.92 19.65
N ILE A 316 0.64 -3.61 19.85
CA ILE A 316 1.02 -4.82 19.09
C ILE A 316 0.00 -5.94 19.32
N ILE A 317 -0.41 -6.16 20.57
CA ILE A 317 -1.43 -7.16 20.92
C ILE A 317 -2.75 -6.84 20.22
N SER A 318 -3.20 -5.59 20.32
CA SER A 318 -4.44 -5.11 19.68
C SER A 318 -4.41 -5.34 18.17
N GLU A 319 -3.32 -4.96 17.52
CA GLU A 319 -3.20 -5.10 16.07
C GLU A 319 -3.07 -6.58 15.65
N THR A 320 -2.44 -7.41 16.47
CA THR A 320 -2.40 -8.87 16.24
C THR A 320 -3.80 -9.47 16.25
N ILE A 321 -4.68 -9.04 17.17
CA ILE A 321 -6.08 -9.46 17.23
C ILE A 321 -6.83 -8.99 15.98
N ASN A 322 -6.68 -7.72 15.61
CA ASN A 322 -7.32 -7.15 14.41
C ASN A 322 -6.93 -7.93 13.15
N ILE A 323 -5.65 -8.24 12.98
CA ILE A 323 -5.15 -9.03 11.86
C ILE A 323 -5.69 -10.46 11.91
N ALA A 324 -5.71 -11.11 13.09
CA ALA A 324 -6.26 -12.46 13.24
C ALA A 324 -7.76 -12.52 12.85
N ASP A 325 -8.54 -11.53 13.27
CA ASP A 325 -9.96 -11.40 12.90
C ASP A 325 -10.12 -11.14 11.40
N ALA A 326 -9.30 -10.25 10.83
CA ALA A 326 -9.32 -9.95 9.40
C ALA A 326 -8.93 -11.17 8.54
N ILE A 327 -7.95 -11.96 8.99
CA ILE A 327 -7.61 -13.26 8.38
C ILE A 327 -8.81 -14.21 8.45
N ARG A 328 -9.50 -14.29 9.59
CA ARG A 328 -10.68 -15.14 9.76
C ARG A 328 -11.84 -14.71 8.87
N ALA A 329 -12.00 -13.41 8.65
CA ALA A 329 -13.03 -12.83 7.77
C ALA A 329 -12.64 -12.76 6.28
N SER A 330 -11.39 -13.10 5.95
CA SER A 330 -10.87 -12.97 4.59
C SER A 330 -11.61 -13.88 3.59
N LYS A 331 -11.84 -13.34 2.40
CA LYS A 331 -12.44 -14.03 1.24
C LYS A 331 -11.43 -14.13 0.09
N VAL A 332 -11.72 -14.95 -0.91
CA VAL A 332 -10.89 -15.04 -2.14
C VAL A 332 -10.78 -13.70 -2.88
N THR A 333 -11.75 -12.80 -2.69
CA THR A 333 -11.76 -11.44 -3.24
C THR A 333 -10.98 -10.42 -2.40
N THR A 334 -10.37 -10.84 -1.28
CA THR A 334 -9.57 -9.92 -0.45
C THR A 334 -8.38 -9.41 -1.25
N SER A 335 -8.14 -8.11 -1.20
CA SER A 335 -7.03 -7.49 -1.93
C SER A 335 -5.69 -8.11 -1.54
N TYR A 336 -4.88 -8.41 -2.56
CA TYR A 336 -3.51 -8.89 -2.37
C TYR A 336 -2.66 -7.90 -1.55
N ASP A 337 -2.88 -6.60 -1.72
CA ASP A 337 -2.16 -5.56 -0.97
C ASP A 337 -2.45 -5.62 0.54
N ASN A 338 -3.70 -5.93 0.92
CA ASN A 338 -4.06 -6.11 2.32
C ASN A 338 -3.35 -7.33 2.92
N LEU A 339 -3.34 -8.46 2.20
CA LEU A 339 -2.64 -9.68 2.65
C LEU A 339 -1.15 -9.43 2.85
N THR A 340 -0.48 -8.74 1.92
CA THR A 340 0.96 -8.43 2.06
C THR A 340 1.24 -7.41 3.15
N THR A 341 0.31 -6.48 3.41
CA THR A 341 0.44 -5.52 4.52
C THR A 341 0.36 -6.24 5.85
N TRP A 342 -0.65 -7.09 6.05
CA TRP A 342 -0.79 -7.91 7.24
C TRP A 342 0.42 -8.84 7.45
N GLU A 343 0.92 -9.48 6.38
CA GLU A 343 2.12 -10.32 6.44
C GLU A 343 3.35 -9.53 6.92
N LYS A 344 3.58 -8.32 6.40
CA LYS A 344 4.69 -7.46 6.83
C LYS A 344 4.55 -7.03 8.28
N THR A 345 3.34 -6.68 8.71
CA THR A 345 3.06 -6.30 10.10
C THR A 345 3.33 -7.46 11.05
N LEU A 346 2.83 -8.66 10.73
CA LEU A 346 3.09 -9.87 11.52
C LEU A 346 4.58 -10.23 11.55
N LYS A 347 5.32 -10.08 10.44
CA LYS A 347 6.78 -10.26 10.42
C LYS A 347 7.50 -9.27 11.33
N ALA A 348 7.05 -8.02 11.38
CA ALA A 348 7.60 -7.02 12.28
C ALA A 348 7.32 -7.38 13.75
N PHE A 349 6.09 -7.83 14.06
CA PHE A 349 5.72 -8.27 15.41
C PHE A 349 6.50 -9.51 15.86
N LEU A 350 6.71 -10.47 14.95
CA LEU A 350 7.59 -11.61 15.19
C LEU A 350 9.02 -11.15 15.54
N GLY A 351 9.55 -10.17 14.79
CA GLY A 351 10.85 -9.57 15.07
C GLY A 351 10.94 -8.82 16.40
N LEU A 352 9.80 -8.35 16.94
CA LEU A 352 9.71 -7.73 18.26
C LEU A 352 9.51 -8.75 19.39
N GLY A 353 9.32 -10.03 19.07
CA GLY A 353 9.17 -11.11 20.06
C GLY A 353 7.75 -11.64 20.23
N MET A 354 6.77 -11.18 19.45
CA MET A 354 5.41 -11.72 19.49
C MET A 354 5.36 -13.08 18.77
N LYS A 355 4.79 -14.11 19.41
CA LYS A 355 4.62 -15.43 18.78
C LYS A 355 3.46 -15.41 17.79
N VAL A 356 3.73 -15.10 16.52
CA VAL A 356 2.71 -15.00 15.45
C VAL A 356 2.98 -15.91 14.25
N ASP A 357 3.90 -16.86 14.37
CA ASP A 357 4.28 -17.78 13.28
C ASP A 357 3.08 -18.53 12.69
N PHE A 358 2.12 -18.92 13.53
CA PHE A 358 0.91 -19.62 13.10
C PHE A 358 0.00 -18.74 12.20
N LEU A 359 -0.05 -17.42 12.46
CA LEU A 359 -0.77 -16.47 11.61
C LEU A 359 -0.04 -16.26 10.29
N LEU A 360 1.28 -16.17 10.32
CA LEU A 360 2.12 -16.06 9.12
C LEU A 360 1.97 -17.29 8.20
N ALA A 361 2.00 -18.50 8.78
CA ALA A 361 1.79 -19.74 8.03
C ALA A 361 0.39 -19.78 7.38
N ARG A 362 -0.64 -19.34 8.10
CA ARG A 362 -2.00 -19.23 7.54
C ARG A 362 -2.07 -18.17 6.43
N MET A 363 -1.35 -17.06 6.57
CA MET A 363 -1.30 -16.02 5.55
C MET A 363 -0.68 -16.51 4.24
N GLU A 364 0.43 -17.26 4.33
CA GLU A 364 1.10 -17.83 3.15
C GLU A 364 0.15 -18.75 2.36
N GLN A 365 -0.65 -19.57 3.07
CA GLN A 365 -1.66 -20.41 2.45
C GLN A 365 -2.74 -19.59 1.73
N LEU A 366 -3.23 -18.51 2.35
CA LEU A 366 -4.23 -17.62 1.74
C LEU A 366 -3.71 -16.92 0.50
N ILE A 367 -2.47 -16.42 0.54
CA ILE A 367 -1.81 -15.78 -0.60
C ILE A 367 -1.68 -16.76 -1.77
N ASN A 368 -1.29 -18.01 -1.52
CA ASN A 368 -1.17 -19.03 -2.56
C ASN A 368 -2.53 -19.39 -3.17
N LEU A 369 -3.58 -19.52 -2.35
CA LEU A 369 -4.94 -19.76 -2.83
C LEU A 369 -5.48 -18.60 -3.68
N SER A 370 -5.24 -17.36 -3.25
CA SER A 370 -5.60 -16.16 -4.01
C SER A 370 -4.90 -16.14 -5.37
N ALA A 371 -3.58 -16.38 -5.40
CA ALA A 371 -2.81 -16.44 -6.64
C ALA A 371 -3.30 -17.52 -7.62
N LYS A 372 -3.71 -18.69 -7.11
CA LYS A 372 -4.32 -19.76 -7.92
C LYS A 372 -5.68 -19.33 -8.48
N SER A 373 -6.51 -18.66 -7.70
CA SER A 373 -7.81 -18.15 -8.14
C SER A 373 -7.68 -17.14 -9.28
N GLU A 374 -6.74 -16.19 -9.16
CA GLU A 374 -6.50 -15.18 -10.20
C GLU A 374 -6.01 -15.79 -11.51
N ARG A 375 -5.11 -16.77 -11.45
CA ARG A 375 -4.69 -17.52 -12.65
C ARG A 375 -5.87 -18.19 -13.34
N HIS A 376 -6.80 -18.76 -12.56
CA HIS A 376 -8.00 -19.37 -13.12
C HIS A 376 -8.90 -18.34 -13.82
N LYS A 377 -9.13 -17.16 -13.21
CA LYS A 377 -9.93 -16.10 -13.84
C LYS A 377 -9.32 -15.62 -15.14
N LYS A 378 -8.00 -15.37 -15.15
CA LYS A 378 -7.27 -14.96 -16.35
C LYS A 378 -7.39 -15.98 -17.48
N ALA A 379 -7.21 -17.27 -17.17
CA ALA A 379 -7.32 -18.34 -18.15
C ALA A 379 -8.73 -18.48 -18.73
N ARG A 380 -9.80 -18.24 -17.93
CA ARG A 380 -11.18 -18.21 -18.43
C ARG A 380 -11.37 -17.04 -19.40
N LEU A 381 -10.94 -15.83 -19.03
CA LEU A 381 -11.09 -14.65 -19.87
C LEU A 381 -10.34 -14.81 -21.21
N GLU A 382 -9.13 -15.37 -21.19
CA GLU A 382 -8.35 -15.64 -22.40
C GLU A 382 -9.04 -16.68 -23.29
N LYS A 383 -9.66 -17.71 -22.70
CA LYS A 383 -10.48 -18.68 -23.43
C LYS A 383 -11.70 -18.02 -24.08
N ASP A 384 -12.44 -17.20 -23.34
CA ASP A 384 -13.63 -16.51 -23.85
C ASP A 384 -13.26 -15.57 -25.02
N ASN A 385 -12.14 -14.85 -24.92
CA ASN A 385 -11.62 -14.02 -26.01
C ASN A 385 -11.26 -14.86 -27.26
N ALA A 386 -10.63 -16.02 -27.07
CA ALA A 386 -10.31 -16.92 -28.18
C ALA A 386 -11.58 -17.49 -28.85
N GLU A 387 -12.62 -17.79 -28.06
CA GLU A 387 -13.93 -18.24 -28.58
C GLU A 387 -14.66 -17.13 -29.36
N ASP A 388 -14.52 -15.87 -28.96
CA ASP A 388 -15.02 -14.71 -29.71
C ASP A 388 -14.27 -14.52 -31.04
N GLU A 389 -12.94 -14.60 -31.03
CA GLU A 389 -12.11 -14.52 -32.24
C GLU A 389 -12.42 -15.65 -33.23
N MET A 390 -12.61 -16.87 -32.73
CA MET A 390 -13.01 -18.02 -33.55
C MET A 390 -14.35 -17.76 -34.24
N ARG A 391 -15.36 -17.26 -33.53
CA ARG A 391 -16.66 -16.90 -34.11
C ARG A 391 -16.54 -15.83 -35.20
N ILE A 392 -15.65 -14.84 -35.03
CA ILE A 392 -15.41 -13.80 -36.04
C ILE A 392 -14.77 -14.40 -37.30
N LEU A 393 -13.80 -15.30 -37.14
CA LEU A 393 -13.14 -15.96 -38.26
C LEU A 393 -14.09 -16.90 -39.01
N GLU A 394 -14.91 -17.66 -38.30
CA GLU A 394 -15.96 -18.52 -38.90
C GLU A 394 -16.94 -17.70 -39.74
N ALA A 395 -17.38 -16.54 -39.25
CA ALA A 395 -18.25 -15.64 -40.02
C ALA A 395 -17.57 -15.12 -41.30
N LYS A 396 -16.27 -14.80 -41.24
CA LYS A 396 -15.50 -14.38 -42.43
C LYS A 396 -15.33 -15.52 -43.43
N ILE A 397 -15.05 -16.74 -42.95
CA ILE A 397 -14.92 -17.93 -43.80
C ILE A 397 -16.24 -18.17 -44.53
N SER A 398 -17.37 -18.14 -43.81
CA SER A 398 -18.69 -18.29 -44.42
C SER A 398 -18.98 -17.23 -45.49
N GLY A 399 -18.56 -15.97 -45.27
CA GLY A 399 -18.68 -14.91 -46.28
C GLY A 399 -17.80 -15.17 -47.51
N VAL A 400 -16.58 -15.68 -47.34
CA VAL A 400 -15.71 -16.06 -48.47
C VAL A 400 -16.30 -17.24 -49.24
N GLU A 401 -16.81 -18.26 -48.56
CA GLU A 401 -17.49 -19.39 -49.18
C GLU A 401 -18.69 -18.95 -50.02
N GLU A 402 -19.50 -18.00 -49.53
CA GLU A 402 -20.60 -17.43 -50.30
C GLU A 402 -20.10 -16.72 -51.58
N THR A 403 -19.01 -15.96 -51.49
CA THR A 403 -18.42 -15.31 -52.67
C THR A 403 -17.85 -16.30 -53.68
N MET A 404 -17.24 -17.39 -53.22
CA MET A 404 -16.69 -18.45 -54.07
C MET A 404 -17.81 -19.14 -54.83
N ASN A 405 -18.86 -19.57 -54.12
CA ASN A 405 -20.05 -20.18 -54.74
C ASN A 405 -20.69 -19.25 -55.78
N ARG A 406 -20.74 -17.94 -55.52
CA ARG A 406 -21.27 -16.97 -56.49
C ARG A 406 -20.39 -16.84 -57.73
N LEU A 407 -19.06 -16.88 -57.57
CA LEU A 407 -18.12 -16.79 -58.69
C LEU A 407 -18.14 -18.07 -59.53
N ASP A 408 -18.25 -19.25 -58.92
CA ASP A 408 -18.34 -20.52 -59.63
C ASP A 408 -19.51 -20.52 -60.63
N VAL A 409 -20.70 -20.04 -60.20
CA VAL A 409 -21.87 -19.87 -61.09
C VAL A 409 -21.58 -18.91 -62.25
N VAL A 410 -20.85 -17.82 -62.01
CA VAL A 410 -20.49 -16.86 -63.07
C VAL A 410 -19.50 -17.48 -64.05
N VAL A 411 -18.50 -18.22 -63.56
CA VAL A 411 -17.51 -18.90 -64.39
C VAL A 411 -18.21 -19.93 -65.29
N GLU A 412 -19.05 -20.81 -64.73
CA GLU A 412 -19.82 -21.78 -65.51
C GLU A 412 -20.67 -21.10 -66.60
N THR A 413 -21.32 -19.97 -66.27
CA THR A 413 -22.13 -19.21 -67.23
C THR A 413 -21.28 -18.61 -68.37
N LEU A 414 -20.09 -18.09 -68.05
CA LEU A 414 -19.18 -17.52 -69.04
C LEU A 414 -18.57 -18.59 -69.94
N GLU A 415 -18.24 -19.76 -69.39
CA GLU A 415 -17.72 -20.91 -70.17
C GLU A 415 -18.74 -21.38 -71.21
N VAL A 416 -20.01 -21.56 -70.84
CA VAL A 416 -21.09 -21.92 -71.77
C VAL A 416 -21.25 -20.86 -72.88
N ASN A 417 -21.15 -19.58 -72.53
CA ASN A 417 -21.23 -18.50 -73.51
C ASN A 417 -20.01 -18.48 -74.45
N ALA A 418 -18.81 -18.80 -73.94
CA ALA A 418 -17.57 -18.80 -74.71
C ALA A 418 -17.55 -19.87 -75.80
N GLU A 419 -18.14 -21.05 -75.55
CA GLU A 419 -18.30 -22.09 -76.57
C GLU A 419 -19.10 -21.61 -77.80
N ASN A 420 -19.96 -20.61 -77.61
CA ASN A 420 -20.79 -20.03 -78.67
C ASN A 420 -20.17 -18.78 -79.34
N LEU A 421 -19.04 -18.28 -78.83
CA LEU A 421 -18.36 -17.09 -79.36
C LEU A 421 -17.55 -17.40 -80.63
N GLU A 422 -16.79 -18.50 -80.64
CA GLU A 422 -15.95 -18.89 -81.77
C GLU A 422 -16.73 -19.07 -83.09
N PRO A 423 -17.85 -19.83 -83.14
CA PRO A 423 -18.62 -19.95 -84.37
C PRO A 423 -19.20 -18.61 -84.83
N ARG A 424 -19.70 -17.77 -83.90
CA ARG A 424 -20.20 -16.42 -84.22
C ARG A 424 -19.12 -15.50 -84.75
N PHE A 425 -17.91 -15.58 -84.17
CA PHE A 425 -16.77 -14.80 -84.61
C PHE A 425 -16.35 -15.20 -86.03
N GLN A 426 -16.30 -16.50 -86.33
CA GLN A 426 -15.96 -17.00 -87.66
C GLN A 426 -17.01 -16.63 -88.73
N GLU A 427 -18.30 -16.60 -88.36
CA GLU A 427 -19.38 -16.16 -89.25
C GLU A 427 -19.21 -14.68 -89.63
N LEU A 428 -19.01 -13.82 -88.63
CA LEU A 428 -18.76 -12.39 -88.84
C LEU A 428 -17.49 -12.11 -89.64
N ALA A 429 -16.41 -12.84 -89.35
CA ALA A 429 -15.13 -12.65 -90.05
C ALA A 429 -15.16 -13.07 -91.53
N LYS A 430 -16.08 -13.96 -91.92
CA LYS A 430 -16.26 -14.44 -93.30
C LYS A 430 -17.37 -13.71 -94.06
N ALA A 431 -18.05 -12.75 -93.43
CA ALA A 431 -19.13 -12.00 -94.05
C ALA A 431 -18.61 -11.03 -95.15
N PRO A 432 -19.38 -10.76 -96.21
CA PRO A 432 -18.99 -9.80 -97.25
C PRO A 432 -18.94 -8.37 -96.69
N TRP A 433 -17.99 -7.57 -97.19
CA TRP A 433 -17.73 -6.19 -96.75
C TRP A 433 -18.83 -5.20 -97.10
#